data_AF-A0A3M1P8S6-F1
#
_entry.id   AF-A0A3M1P8S6-F1
#
_cell.length_a   1.000
_cell.length_b   1.000
_cell.length_c   1.000
_cell.angle_alpha   90.00
_cell.angle_beta   90.00
_cell.angle_gamma   90.00
#
_symmetry.space_group_name_H-M   'P 1'
#
loop_
_entity.id
_entity.type
_entity.pdbx_description
1 polymer ?
#
loop_
_entity_poly.entity_id
_entity_poly.type
_entity_poly.pdbx_seq_one_letter_code
_entity_poly.pdbx_strand_id
1 'polypeptide(L)'
;MSSLEQMQQDIQALPEEAQLLLMDFIEILKKRYLQVDRPQTNSEGSPYQKFKASGFIGCVSVEENLSTTYKQVLSEEWNTKYDHR
;
A
#
# COMPACT_ATOMS: atom_id res chain seq x y z
N MET A 1 -30.56 30.82 -9.70
CA MET A 1 -29.51 30.27 -8.81
C MET A 1 -30.24 29.69 -7.61
N SER A 2 -30.23 28.37 -7.46
CA SER A 2 -30.88 27.72 -6.32
C SER A 2 -30.16 28.16 -5.04
N SER A 3 -30.87 28.80 -4.11
CA SER A 3 -30.32 29.19 -2.81
C SER A 3 -29.96 27.92 -2.02
N LEU A 4 -28.93 28.00 -1.18
CA LEU A 4 -28.54 26.93 -0.26
C LEU A 4 -29.74 26.51 0.63
N GLU A 5 -30.59 27.47 0.97
CA GLU A 5 -31.82 27.26 1.72
C GLU A 5 -32.85 26.40 0.96
N GLN A 6 -32.96 26.59 -0.36
CA GLN A 6 -33.86 25.80 -1.20
C GLN A 6 -33.40 24.35 -1.24
N MET A 7 -32.09 24.12 -1.38
CA MET A 7 -31.50 22.79 -1.37
C MET A 7 -31.73 22.08 -0.03
N GLN A 8 -31.63 22.79 1.10
CA GLN A 8 -31.87 22.22 2.42
C GLN A 8 -33.35 21.83 2.60
N GLN A 9 -34.28 22.66 2.13
CA GLN A 9 -35.71 22.32 2.14
C GLN A 9 -36.02 21.11 1.27
N ASP A 10 -35.43 21.04 0.07
CA ASP A 10 -35.62 19.92 -0.85
C ASP A 10 -35.08 18.62 -0.23
N ILE A 11 -33.92 18.66 0.45
CA ILE A 11 -33.36 17.50 1.16
C ILE A 11 -34.27 17.04 2.30
N GLN A 12 -34.86 17.96 3.06
CA GLN A 12 -35.78 17.62 4.16
C GLN A 12 -37.13 17.10 3.67
N ALA A 13 -37.56 17.50 2.47
CA ALA A 13 -38.78 17.01 1.84
C ALA A 13 -38.65 15.59 1.25
N LEU A 14 -37.41 15.06 1.15
CA LEU A 14 -37.17 13.71 0.67
C LEU A 14 -37.51 12.66 1.73
N PRO A 15 -37.92 11.44 1.31
CA PRO A 15 -38.10 10.31 2.19
C PRO A 15 -36.77 9.87 2.83
N GLU A 16 -36.86 9.19 3.98
CA GLU A 16 -35.71 8.86 4.85
C GLU A 16 -34.66 8.01 4.13
N GLU A 17 -35.08 7.09 3.25
CA GLU A 17 -34.19 6.27 2.45
C GLU A 17 -33.34 7.09 1.47
N ALA A 18 -33.93 8.15 0.89
CA ALA A 18 -33.24 9.03 -0.03
C ALA A 18 -32.26 9.97 0.71
N GLN A 19 -32.59 10.37 1.95
CA GLN A 19 -31.67 11.14 2.79
C GLN A 19 -30.44 10.31 3.19
N LEU A 20 -30.62 9.04 3.54
CA LEU A 20 -29.51 8.12 3.82
C LEU A 20 -28.59 7.96 2.61
N LEU A 21 -29.15 7.78 1.40
CA LEU A 21 -28.37 7.66 0.17
C LEU A 21 -27.54 8.93 -0.12
N LEU A 22 -28.11 10.11 0.14
CA LEU A 22 -27.38 11.38 0.02
C LEU A 22 -26.23 11.46 1.02
N MET A 23 -26.42 10.99 2.25
CA MET A 23 -25.38 10.95 3.27
C MET A 23 -24.21 10.05 2.84
N ASP A 24 -24.50 8.85 2.35
CA ASP A 24 -23.48 7.93 1.81
C ASP A 24 -22.72 8.58 0.64
N PHE A 25 -23.43 9.26 -0.26
CA PHE A 25 -22.80 9.94 -1.38
C PHE A 25 -21.88 11.08 -0.92
N ILE A 26 -22.31 11.87 0.06
CA ILE A 26 -21.51 12.94 0.67
C ILE A 26 -20.25 12.36 1.32
N GLU A 27 -20.35 11.24 2.02
CA GLU A 27 -19.16 10.58 2.60
C GLU A 27 -18.15 10.12 1.55
N ILE A 28 -18.63 9.56 0.44
CA ILE A 28 -17.78 9.16 -0.69
C ILE A 28 -17.07 10.39 -1.27
N LEU A 29 -17.80 11.49 -1.48
CA LEU A 29 -17.22 12.73 -1.98
C LEU A 29 -16.19 13.29 -1.01
N LYS A 30 -16.52 13.38 0.29
CA LYS A 30 -15.59 13.81 1.33
C LYS A 30 -14.31 12.96 1.30
N LYS A 31 -14.42 11.64 1.21
CA LYS A 31 -13.25 10.74 1.17
C LYS A 31 -12.37 10.98 -0.05
N ARG A 32 -12.95 11.23 -1.23
CA ARG A 32 -12.16 11.48 -2.45
C ARG A 32 -11.46 12.83 -2.42
N TYR A 33 -12.13 13.87 -1.94
CA TYR A 33 -11.61 15.24 -1.99
C TYR A 33 -10.79 15.63 -0.75
N LEU A 34 -11.07 15.12 0.46
CA LEU A 34 -10.19 15.34 1.63
C LEU A 34 -8.81 14.66 1.49
N GLN A 35 -8.67 13.67 0.60
CA GLN A 35 -7.37 13.06 0.34
C GLN A 35 -6.45 13.92 -0.53
N VAL A 36 -6.98 14.95 -1.20
CA VAL A 36 -6.19 15.85 -2.05
C VAL A 36 -5.41 16.87 -1.22
N ASP A 37 -5.93 17.26 -0.04
CA ASP A 37 -5.33 18.28 0.85
C ASP A 37 -4.54 17.72 2.03
N ARG A 38 -4.37 16.40 2.14
CA ARG A 38 -3.32 15.88 3.05
C ARG A 38 -1.98 16.06 2.34
N PRO A 39 -1.07 16.92 2.81
CA PRO A 39 0.30 16.84 2.35
C PRO A 39 0.76 15.43 2.67
N GLN A 40 0.99 14.64 1.62
CA GLN A 40 1.63 13.34 1.74
C GLN A 40 3.08 13.60 2.17
N THR A 41 3.29 13.88 3.44
CA THR A 41 4.59 13.76 4.09
C THR A 41 4.86 12.28 4.28
N ASN A 42 4.99 11.54 3.19
CA ASN A 42 5.54 10.20 3.18
C ASN A 42 6.23 10.08 1.84
N SER A 43 7.52 10.38 1.86
CA SER A 43 8.48 10.15 0.79
C SER A 43 7.98 9.09 -0.20
N GLU A 44 7.72 9.53 -1.43
CA GLU A 44 7.50 8.65 -2.57
C GLU A 44 8.82 7.95 -2.93
N GLY A 45 9.34 7.16 -2.01
CA GLY A 45 10.09 5.99 -2.40
C GLY A 45 9.14 5.09 -3.17
N SER A 46 9.61 4.52 -4.28
CA SER A 46 8.91 3.45 -4.99
C SER A 46 8.43 2.38 -4.00
N PRO A 47 7.40 1.57 -4.32
CA PRO A 47 6.98 0.47 -3.46
C PRO A 47 8.17 -0.37 -2.97
N TYR A 48 9.16 -0.58 -3.85
CA TYR A 48 10.45 -1.20 -3.54
C TYR A 48 11.21 -0.51 -2.40
N GLN A 49 11.33 0.82 -2.40
CA GLN A 49 11.97 1.59 -1.34
C GLN A 49 11.27 1.40 0.01
N LYS A 50 9.92 1.32 0.00
CA LYS A 50 9.10 1.10 1.20
C LYS A 50 9.31 -0.30 1.77
N PHE A 51 9.33 -1.30 0.90
CA PHE A 51 9.63 -2.68 1.30
C PHE A 51 11.08 -2.87 1.75
N LYS A 52 12.03 -2.11 1.19
CA LYS A 52 13.42 -2.09 1.64
C LYS A 52 13.57 -1.44 3.01
N ALA A 53 12.90 -0.31 3.24
CA ALA A 53 12.91 0.38 4.52
C ALA A 53 12.23 -0.42 5.65
N SER A 54 11.22 -1.23 5.33
CA SER A 54 10.54 -2.09 6.31
C SER A 54 11.29 -3.41 6.60
N GLY A 55 12.45 -3.64 5.99
CA GLY A 55 13.19 -4.90 6.11
C GLY A 55 12.50 -6.10 5.46
N PHE A 56 11.42 -5.87 4.69
CA PHE A 56 10.65 -6.90 4.00
C PHE A 56 11.35 -7.37 2.72
N ILE A 57 12.10 -6.46 2.09
CA ILE A 57 12.95 -6.74 0.93
C ILE A 57 14.37 -6.27 1.26
N GLY A 58 15.23 -7.23 1.59
CA GLY A 58 16.63 -6.94 1.89
C GLY A 58 17.09 -7.63 3.15
N CYS A 59 17.37 -8.92 3.04
CA CYS A 59 18.41 -9.55 3.84
C CYS A 59 18.78 -10.87 3.18
N VAL A 60 19.60 -10.79 2.13
CA VAL A 60 20.54 -11.83 1.74
C VAL A 60 21.64 -11.08 0.99
N SER A 61 22.68 -10.61 1.68
CA SER A 61 23.96 -10.26 1.05
C SER A 61 24.64 -11.54 0.59
N VAL A 62 23.97 -12.33 -0.25
CA VAL A 62 24.63 -13.47 -0.85
C VAL A 62 25.13 -13.01 -2.20
N GLU A 63 26.42 -13.27 -2.34
CA GLU A 63 27.23 -13.15 -3.52
C GLU A 63 26.42 -13.33 -4.80
N GLU A 64 26.65 -12.40 -5.72
CA GLU A 64 26.03 -12.26 -7.05
C GLU A 64 26.11 -13.54 -7.91
N ASN A 65 26.90 -14.52 -7.45
CA ASN A 65 27.14 -15.78 -8.11
C ASN A 65 26.35 -16.98 -7.58
N LEU A 66 25.35 -16.86 -6.69
CA LEU A 66 24.58 -18.05 -6.27
C LEU A 66 24.08 -18.87 -7.46
N SER A 67 23.53 -18.26 -8.51
CA SER A 67 23.08 -19.04 -9.67
C SER A 67 24.20 -19.83 -10.37
N THR A 68 25.44 -19.36 -10.31
CA THR A 68 26.58 -19.91 -11.07
C THR A 68 27.49 -20.78 -10.21
N THR A 69 27.73 -20.41 -8.95
CA THR A 69 28.58 -21.13 -8.00
C THR A 69 27.80 -21.93 -6.94
N TYR A 70 26.46 -21.92 -6.91
CA TYR A 70 25.68 -22.71 -5.94
C TYR A 70 26.03 -24.20 -5.94
N LYS A 71 26.24 -24.78 -7.12
CA LYS A 71 26.65 -26.19 -7.20
C LYS A 71 28.04 -26.41 -6.61
N GLN A 72 28.94 -25.45 -6.78
CA GLN A 72 30.32 -25.51 -6.30
C GLN A 72 30.39 -25.35 -4.77
N VAL A 73 29.66 -24.38 -4.23
CA VAL A 73 29.50 -24.17 -2.77
C VAL A 73 28.89 -25.40 -2.12
N LEU A 74 27.82 -25.96 -2.68
CA LEU A 74 27.22 -27.20 -2.15
C LEU A 74 28.22 -28.35 -2.14
N SER A 75 29.01 -28.54 -3.20
CA SER A 75 30.01 -29.60 -3.25
C SER A 75 31.15 -29.41 -2.24
N GLU A 76 31.63 -28.17 -2.06
CA GLU A 76 32.68 -27.86 -1.08
C GLU A 76 32.18 -28.01 0.36
N GLU A 77 30.96 -27.55 0.66
CA GLU A 77 30.32 -27.72 1.97
C GLU A 77 30.03 -29.20 2.26
N TRP A 78 29.55 -29.97 1.27
CA TRP A 78 29.31 -31.42 1.46
C TRP A 78 30.59 -32.17 1.76
N ASN A 79 31.66 -31.91 1.01
CA ASN A 79 32.96 -32.51 1.28
C ASN A 79 33.45 -32.09 2.66
N THR A 80 33.44 -30.81 3.00
CA THR A 80 33.93 -30.37 4.32
C THR A 80 33.13 -30.96 5.49
N LYS A 81 31.83 -31.16 5.32
CA LYS A 81 30.94 -31.62 6.39
C LYS A 81 30.86 -33.14 6.52
N TYR A 82 31.10 -33.88 5.44
CA TYR A 82 30.95 -35.35 5.40
C TYR A 82 32.24 -36.10 5.03
N ASP A 83 33.29 -35.41 4.60
CA ASP A 83 34.65 -35.97 4.46
C ASP A 83 35.28 -36.08 5.86
N HIS A 84 34.74 -36.99 6.65
CA HIS A 84 35.35 -37.48 7.88
C HIS A 84 36.30 -38.62 7.50
N ARG A 85 37.50 -38.27 7.05
CA ARG A 85 38.55 -39.23 6.77
C ARG A 85 39.77 -39.02 7.65
#